data_AF-A0A1M3BKM7-F1
#
_entry.id   AF-A0A1M3BKM7-F1
#
_cell.length_a   1.000
_cell.length_b   1.000
_cell.length_c   1.000
_cell.angle_alpha   90.00
_cell.angle_beta   90.00
_cell.angle_gamma   90.00
#
_symmetry.space_group_name_H-M   'P 1'
#
loop_
_entity.id
_entity.type
_entity.pdbx_description
1 polymer ?
#
loop_
_entity_poly.entity_id
_entity_poly.type
_entity_poly.pdbx_seq_one_letter_code
_entity_poly.pdbx_strand_id
1 'polypeptide(L)'
;MSTAEPPAASPDRFQQPGWFTRNVFNKVVAGFTAMGISLMGSRVLEVKGRKSGQWRTTPVNLLEVDGQQYLVAPRGNTQWVRNVRAAGGGRLRLGRKTEEFKATEVLDDSRATLLRAYLKKWKWEVGAFFDGVGPDSTDEQLLAVAPQHPIFKVDA
;
A
#
# COMPACT_ATOMS: atom_id res chain seq x y z
N MET A 1 11.69 43.57 -4.76
CA MET A 1 11.27 42.55 -3.78
C MET A 1 9.87 42.12 -4.14
N SER A 2 9.70 40.90 -4.64
CA SER A 2 8.39 40.30 -4.89
C SER A 2 8.46 38.86 -4.40
N THR A 3 7.85 38.60 -3.25
CA THR A 3 7.74 37.28 -2.64
C THR A 3 6.61 36.54 -3.35
N ALA A 4 6.95 35.53 -4.13
CA ALA A 4 5.95 34.61 -4.66
C ALA A 4 5.50 33.65 -3.55
N GLU A 5 4.20 33.67 -3.27
CA GLU A 5 3.52 32.77 -2.34
C GLU A 5 3.57 31.33 -2.89
N PRO A 6 3.88 30.29 -2.09
CA PRO A 6 3.88 28.92 -2.57
C PRO A 6 2.45 28.46 -2.89
N PRO A 7 2.23 27.72 -3.99
CA PRO A 7 0.90 27.27 -4.37
C PRO A 7 0.33 26.28 -3.34
N ALA A 8 -0.94 26.45 -2.99
CA ALA A 8 -1.70 25.56 -2.12
C ALA A 8 -1.73 24.11 -2.66
N ALA A 9 -1.66 23.14 -1.75
CA ALA A 9 -1.68 21.71 -2.08
C ALA A 9 -3.07 21.28 -2.58
N SER A 10 -3.14 20.75 -3.81
CA SER A 10 -4.36 20.22 -4.42
C SER A 10 -4.60 18.74 -4.05
N PRO A 11 -5.85 18.33 -3.74
CA PRO A 11 -6.19 16.99 -3.23
C PRO A 11 -6.13 15.84 -4.26
N ASP A 12 -5.73 16.11 -5.51
CA ASP A 12 -5.82 15.17 -6.64
C ASP A 12 -4.45 14.79 -7.27
N ARG A 13 -3.39 14.71 -6.47
CA ARG A 13 -2.06 14.33 -6.98
C ARG A 13 -1.97 12.82 -7.27
N PHE A 14 -2.47 12.39 -8.43
CA PHE A 14 -2.20 11.05 -8.97
C PHE A 14 -0.98 11.08 -9.89
N GLN A 15 0.18 10.63 -9.40
CA GLN A 15 1.34 10.40 -10.25
C GLN A 15 1.20 9.07 -10.99
N GLN A 16 0.94 9.14 -12.30
CA GLN A 16 0.87 7.95 -13.15
C GLN A 16 2.25 7.28 -13.24
N PRO A 17 2.37 5.97 -13.01
CA PRO A 17 3.63 5.25 -13.22
C PRO A 17 4.01 5.25 -14.70
N GLY A 18 5.29 5.42 -15.01
CA GLY A 18 5.83 5.22 -16.35
C GLY A 18 5.54 3.82 -16.88
N TRP A 19 5.42 3.69 -18.21
CA TRP A 19 5.04 2.47 -18.92
C TRP A 19 5.87 1.24 -18.51
N PHE A 20 7.18 1.43 -18.28
CA PHE A 20 8.10 0.35 -17.92
C PHE A 20 7.79 -0.28 -16.55
N THR A 21 7.53 0.56 -15.53
CA THR A 21 7.12 0.12 -14.18
C THR A 21 5.79 -0.62 -14.21
N ARG A 22 4.85 -0.16 -15.04
CA ARG A 22 3.52 -0.76 -15.20
C ARG A 22 3.55 -2.11 -15.93
N ASN A 23 4.38 -2.27 -16.96
CA ASN A 23 4.31 -3.41 -17.88
C ASN A 23 5.36 -4.50 -17.69
N VAL A 24 6.51 -4.21 -17.07
CA VAL A 24 7.61 -5.19 -16.97
C VAL A 24 7.79 -5.67 -15.52
N PHE A 25 8.06 -4.76 -14.58
CA PHE A 25 8.35 -5.13 -13.19
C PHE A 25 7.12 -5.69 -12.45
N ASN A 26 5.96 -5.05 -12.59
CA ASN A 26 4.69 -5.55 -12.03
C ASN A 26 4.30 -6.94 -12.56
N LYS A 27 4.63 -7.29 -13.81
CA LYS A 27 4.31 -8.61 -14.37
C LYS A 27 5.27 -9.69 -13.88
N VAL A 28 6.54 -9.36 -13.73
CA VAL A 28 7.56 -10.30 -13.21
C VAL A 28 7.29 -10.60 -11.73
N VAL A 29 7.06 -9.57 -10.90
CA VAL A 29 6.72 -9.76 -9.47
C VAL A 29 5.37 -10.47 -9.31
N ALA A 30 4.36 -10.12 -10.12
CA ALA A 30 3.09 -10.85 -10.14
C ALA A 30 3.28 -12.32 -10.57
N GLY A 31 4.16 -12.59 -11.54
CA GLY A 31 4.53 -13.93 -11.99
C GLY A 31 5.18 -14.77 -10.90
N PHE A 32 6.22 -14.24 -10.24
CA PHE A 32 6.88 -14.91 -9.11
C PHE A 32 5.92 -15.18 -7.95
N THR A 33 5.10 -14.19 -7.58
CA THR A 33 4.11 -14.35 -6.50
C THR A 33 3.05 -15.38 -6.88
N ALA A 34 2.60 -15.41 -8.14
CA ALA A 34 1.67 -16.43 -8.64
C ALA A 34 2.30 -17.83 -8.65
N MET A 35 3.62 -17.94 -8.78
CA MET A 35 4.39 -19.19 -8.65
C MET A 35 4.73 -19.57 -7.19
N GLY A 36 4.37 -18.74 -6.21
CA GLY A 36 4.64 -19.00 -4.79
C GLY A 36 5.99 -18.49 -4.29
N ILE A 37 6.71 -17.72 -5.10
CA ILE A 37 7.97 -17.06 -4.71
C ILE A 37 7.60 -15.67 -4.19
N SER A 38 7.66 -15.49 -2.87
CA SER A 38 7.43 -14.20 -2.22
C SER A 38 8.70 -13.35 -2.32
N LEU A 39 8.68 -12.30 -3.12
CA LEU A 39 9.76 -11.32 -3.12
C LEU A 39 9.48 -10.35 -1.97
N MET A 40 10.27 -10.42 -0.91
CA MET A 40 10.18 -9.50 0.25
C MET A 40 8.74 -9.34 0.77
N GLY A 41 7.99 -10.43 0.97
CA GLY A 41 6.64 -10.36 1.53
C GLY A 41 5.52 -10.08 0.51
N SER A 42 5.80 -10.14 -0.80
CA SER A 42 4.77 -9.98 -1.83
C SER A 42 3.62 -10.99 -1.68
N ARG A 43 2.39 -10.53 -1.93
CA ARG A 43 1.14 -11.31 -2.01
C ARG A 43 0.31 -10.81 -3.18
N VAL A 44 -0.54 -11.70 -3.72
CA VAL A 44 -1.65 -11.26 -4.57
C VAL A 44 -2.84 -10.99 -3.64
N LEU A 45 -3.22 -9.72 -3.53
CA LEU A 45 -4.44 -9.30 -2.85
C LEU A 45 -5.63 -9.51 -3.78
N GLU A 46 -6.66 -10.21 -3.31
CA GLU A 46 -7.94 -10.38 -4.00
C GLU A 46 -9.06 -9.77 -3.18
N VAL A 47 -9.81 -8.83 -3.74
CA VAL A 47 -10.89 -8.11 -3.05
C VAL A 47 -12.09 -8.00 -3.97
N LYS A 48 -13.29 -8.20 -3.45
CA LYS A 48 -14.53 -8.04 -4.23
C LYS A 48 -14.70 -6.58 -4.63
N GLY A 49 -14.93 -6.33 -5.92
CA GLY A 49 -15.23 -5.00 -6.43
C GLY A 49 -16.54 -4.48 -5.85
N ARG A 50 -16.50 -3.35 -5.13
CA ARG A 50 -17.69 -2.81 -4.41
C ARG A 50 -18.92 -2.54 -5.27
N LYS A 51 -18.72 -2.33 -6.58
CA LYS A 51 -19.81 -2.16 -7.56
C LYS A 51 -20.18 -3.44 -8.30
N SER A 52 -19.20 -4.32 -8.55
CA SER A 52 -19.38 -5.47 -9.45
C SER A 52 -19.52 -6.81 -8.73
N GLY A 53 -19.18 -6.92 -7.44
CA GLY A 53 -19.08 -8.18 -6.70
C GLY A 53 -17.93 -9.10 -7.12
N GLN A 54 -17.41 -8.97 -8.35
CA GLN A 54 -16.31 -9.76 -8.89
C GLN A 54 -14.98 -9.58 -8.13
N TRP A 55 -14.20 -10.65 -8.04
CA TRP A 55 -12.84 -10.61 -7.52
C TRP A 55 -11.93 -9.73 -8.39
N ARG A 56 -11.21 -8.82 -7.75
CA ARG A 56 -10.18 -7.99 -8.35
C ARG A 56 -8.86 -8.30 -7.68
N THR A 57 -7.80 -8.49 -8.49
CA THR A 57 -6.49 -8.86 -7.98
C THR A 57 -5.49 -7.72 -8.15
N THR A 58 -4.60 -7.56 -7.18
CA THR A 58 -3.46 -6.63 -7.27
C THR A 58 -2.29 -7.16 -6.45
N PRO A 59 -1.05 -7.08 -6.94
CA PRO A 59 0.13 -7.33 -6.11
C PRO A 59 0.22 -6.29 -4.99
N VAL A 60 0.58 -6.74 -3.80
CA VAL A 60 0.83 -5.92 -2.61
C VAL A 60 2.00 -6.49 -1.81
N ASN A 61 2.62 -5.66 -0.98
CA ASN A 61 3.60 -6.09 0.01
C ASN A 61 2.90 -6.24 1.36
N LEU A 62 2.97 -7.43 1.96
CA LEU A 62 2.44 -7.70 3.28
C LEU A 62 3.49 -7.33 4.33
N LEU A 63 3.23 -6.27 5.08
CA LEU A 63 4.09 -5.82 6.17
C LEU A 63 3.79 -6.63 7.43
N GLU A 64 4.84 -7.12 8.07
CA GLU A 64 4.77 -7.70 9.41
C GLU A 64 5.53 -6.81 10.40
N VAL A 65 4.86 -6.47 11.50
CA VAL A 65 5.37 -5.71 12.65
C VAL A 65 4.80 -6.38 13.91
N ASP A 66 5.68 -6.78 14.84
CA ASP A 66 5.31 -7.39 16.11
C ASP A 66 4.35 -8.59 16.00
N GLY A 67 4.56 -9.43 14.98
CA GLY A 67 3.72 -10.61 14.69
C GLY A 67 2.36 -10.27 14.07
N GLN A 68 2.06 -8.99 13.85
CA GLN A 68 0.83 -8.53 13.21
C GLN A 68 1.08 -8.14 11.75
N GLN A 69 0.13 -8.52 10.89
CA GLN A 69 0.19 -8.24 9.46
C GLN A 69 -0.59 -6.99 9.06
N TYR A 70 -0.05 -6.26 8.09
CA TYR A 70 -0.58 -4.99 7.59
C TYR A 70 -0.43 -4.87 6.07
N LEU A 71 -1.41 -4.22 5.45
CA LEU A 71 -1.34 -3.75 4.07
C LEU A 71 -1.19 -2.23 4.07
N VAL A 72 -0.21 -1.71 3.34
CA VAL A 72 0.00 -0.27 3.16
C VAL A 72 -0.30 0.09 1.71
N ALA A 73 -1.03 1.18 1.50
CA ALA A 73 -1.34 1.72 0.19
C ALA A 73 -0.42 2.90 -0.16
N PRO A 74 0.79 2.67 -0.70
CA PRO A 74 1.73 3.75 -1.01
C PRO A 74 1.15 4.73 -2.05
N ARG A 75 0.26 4.28 -2.93
CA ARG A 75 -0.42 5.10 -3.96
C ARG A 75 -1.77 5.66 -3.49
N GLY A 76 -2.02 5.67 -2.19
CA GLY A 76 -3.22 6.21 -1.57
C GLY A 76 -4.51 5.46 -1.89
N ASN A 77 -5.60 6.21 -2.05
CA ASN A 77 -6.99 5.73 -2.14
C ASN A 77 -7.34 5.03 -3.47
N THR A 78 -6.57 4.01 -3.83
CA THR A 78 -6.72 3.18 -5.04
C THR A 78 -8.03 2.37 -5.04
N GLN A 79 -8.32 1.68 -6.15
CA GLN A 79 -9.54 0.87 -6.24
C GLN A 79 -9.57 -0.28 -5.23
N TRP A 80 -8.43 -0.92 -4.94
CA TRP A 80 -8.42 -2.00 -3.94
C TRP A 80 -8.70 -1.47 -2.54
N VAL A 81 -8.18 -0.29 -2.16
CA VAL A 81 -8.48 0.37 -0.87
C VAL A 81 -9.98 0.61 -0.72
N ARG A 82 -10.59 1.22 -1.73
CA ARG A 82 -12.05 1.49 -1.74
C ARG A 82 -12.86 0.21 -1.67
N ASN A 83 -12.38 -0.87 -2.29
CA ASN A 83 -13.04 -2.17 -2.25
C ASN A 83 -12.87 -2.85 -0.88
N VAL A 84 -11.70 -2.78 -0.24
CA VAL A 84 -11.45 -3.35 1.08
C VAL A 84 -12.33 -2.68 2.13
N ARG A 85 -12.41 -1.33 2.12
CA ARG A 85 -13.31 -0.60 3.02
C ARG A 85 -14.77 -1.02 2.88
N ALA A 86 -15.21 -1.30 1.67
CA ALA A 86 -16.58 -1.72 1.41
C ALA A 86 -16.83 -3.21 1.74
N ALA A 87 -15.83 -4.07 1.51
CA ALA A 87 -15.94 -5.52 1.69
C ALA A 87 -15.59 -5.98 3.12
N GLY A 88 -14.87 -5.16 3.90
CA GLY A 88 -14.37 -5.49 5.23
C GLY A 88 -13.22 -6.50 5.25
N GLY A 89 -12.67 -6.87 4.08
CA GLY A 89 -11.69 -7.94 3.97
C GLY A 89 -11.45 -8.42 2.54
N GLY A 90 -10.76 -9.55 2.41
CA GLY A 90 -10.42 -10.13 1.12
C GLY A 90 -9.66 -11.44 1.26
N ARG A 91 -8.83 -11.73 0.26
CA ARG A 91 -7.92 -12.87 0.24
C ARG A 91 -6.50 -12.42 -0.05
N LEU A 92 -5.53 -13.09 0.59
CA LEU A 92 -4.12 -13.00 0.26
C LEU A 92 -3.68 -14.34 -0.32
N ARG A 93 -3.09 -14.30 -1.51
CA ARG A 93 -2.62 -15.49 -2.21
C ARG A 93 -1.10 -15.49 -2.37
N LEU A 94 -0.50 -16.64 -2.10
CA LEU A 94 0.90 -16.95 -2.40
C LEU A 94 0.97 -18.34 -3.05
N GLY A 95 1.28 -18.38 -4.35
CA GLY A 95 1.21 -19.63 -5.11
C GLY A 95 -0.20 -20.22 -5.09
N ARG A 96 -0.32 -21.44 -4.55
CA ARG A 96 -1.59 -22.18 -4.39
C ARG A 96 -2.29 -21.93 -3.06
N LYS A 97 -1.62 -21.29 -2.10
CA LYS A 97 -2.19 -20.99 -0.78
C LYS A 97 -2.98 -19.69 -0.85
N THR A 98 -4.20 -19.73 -0.36
CA THR A 98 -5.10 -18.59 -0.27
C THR A 98 -5.60 -18.50 1.16
N GLU A 99 -5.42 -17.33 1.77
CA GLU A 99 -5.84 -17.03 3.13
C GLU A 99 -6.90 -15.94 3.06
N GLU A 100 -8.07 -16.18 3.65
CA GLU A 100 -9.09 -15.14 3.84
C GLU A 100 -8.67 -14.24 5.00
N PHE A 101 -9.05 -12.96 4.93
CA PHE A 101 -8.74 -12.02 6.00
C PHE A 101 -9.83 -10.97 6.16
N LYS A 102 -9.94 -10.45 7.38
CA LYS A 102 -10.63 -9.21 7.70
C LYS A 102 -9.66 -8.04 7.76
N ALA A 103 -10.15 -6.88 7.36
CA ALA A 103 -9.37 -5.65 7.30
C ALA A 103 -9.91 -4.61 8.29
N THR A 104 -9.03 -4.08 9.14
CA THR A 104 -9.34 -2.92 9.98
C THR A 104 -8.41 -1.78 9.60
N GLU A 105 -8.96 -0.63 9.22
CA GLU A 105 -8.14 0.54 8.89
C GLU A 105 -7.52 1.13 10.16
N VAL A 106 -6.21 1.33 10.14
CA VAL A 106 -5.46 1.93 11.25
C VAL A 106 -5.55 3.44 11.10
N LEU A 107 -6.10 4.12 12.10
CA LEU A 107 -6.33 5.57 12.08
C LEU A 107 -5.58 6.33 13.18
N ASP A 108 -5.07 5.62 14.18
CA ASP A 108 -4.31 6.18 15.29
C ASP A 108 -2.85 6.51 14.91
N ASP A 109 -2.07 6.91 15.90
CA ASP A 109 -0.68 7.36 15.72
C ASP A 109 0.31 6.20 15.51
N SER A 110 -0.11 4.94 15.66
CA SER A 110 0.73 3.78 15.31
C SER A 110 1.12 3.78 13.82
N ARG A 111 0.37 4.52 12.99
CA ARG A 111 0.70 4.77 11.58
C ARG A 111 2.13 5.26 11.38
N ALA A 112 2.69 6.08 12.28
CA ALA A 112 4.08 6.52 12.18
C ALA A 112 5.04 5.32 12.18
N THR A 113 4.90 4.46 13.18
CA THR A 113 5.71 3.25 13.34
C THR A 113 5.56 2.30 12.15
N LEU A 114 4.32 2.09 11.68
CA LEU A 114 4.03 1.21 10.55
C LEU A 114 4.61 1.74 9.24
N LEU A 115 4.48 3.04 8.96
CA LEU A 115 5.07 3.66 7.77
C LEU A 115 6.60 3.63 7.80
N ARG A 116 7.20 3.87 8.98
CA ARG A 116 8.64 3.74 9.16
C ARG A 116 9.11 2.33 8.83
N ALA A 117 8.46 1.31 9.38
CA ALA A 117 8.79 -0.10 9.12
C ALA A 117 8.59 -0.47 7.64
N TYR A 118 7.52 0.03 7.02
CA TYR A 118 7.25 -0.15 5.60
C TYR A 118 8.36 0.46 4.72
N LEU A 119 8.74 1.71 4.99
CA LEU A 119 9.75 2.42 4.21
C LEU A 119 11.15 1.83 4.41
N LYS A 120 11.48 1.29 5.58
CA LYS A 120 12.73 0.54 5.78
C LYS A 120 12.87 -0.63 4.80
N LYS A 121 11.77 -1.33 4.51
CA LYS A 121 11.76 -2.52 3.64
C LYS A 121 11.65 -2.18 2.15
N TRP A 122 10.81 -1.21 1.80
CA TRP A 122 10.40 -1.00 0.39
C TRP A 122 10.59 0.43 -0.14
N LYS A 123 11.28 1.35 0.56
CA LYS A 123 11.52 2.72 0.04
C LYS A 123 12.16 2.73 -1.36
N TRP A 124 13.03 1.78 -1.68
CA TRP A 124 13.62 1.68 -3.03
C TRP A 124 12.59 1.42 -4.13
N GLU A 125 11.46 0.78 -3.80
CA GLU A 125 10.37 0.48 -4.74
C GLU A 125 9.27 1.55 -4.73
N VAL A 126 8.93 2.07 -3.54
CA VAL A 126 7.73 2.90 -3.32
C VAL A 126 8.03 4.33 -2.90
N GLY A 127 9.29 4.68 -2.63
CA GLY A 127 9.68 5.95 -2.01
C GLY A 127 9.26 7.19 -2.80
N ALA A 128 9.13 7.08 -4.12
CA ALA A 128 8.64 8.15 -4.99
C ALA A 128 7.21 8.62 -4.64
N PHE A 129 6.43 7.81 -3.91
CA PHE A 129 5.07 8.16 -3.51
C PHE A 129 4.97 8.87 -2.15
N PHE A 130 6.09 9.04 -1.43
CA PHE A 130 6.10 9.56 -0.06
C PHE A 130 6.59 11.01 0.07
N ASP A 131 6.59 11.79 -1.02
CA ASP A 131 6.97 13.22 -1.02
C ASP A 131 8.29 13.54 -0.27
N GLY A 132 9.28 12.64 -0.37
CA GLY A 132 10.59 12.80 0.29
C GLY A 132 10.68 12.24 1.71
N VAL A 133 9.57 11.82 2.32
CA VAL A 133 9.54 11.13 3.62
C VAL A 133 10.20 9.76 3.51
N GLY A 134 11.01 9.41 4.51
CA GLY A 134 11.79 8.18 4.55
C GLY A 134 11.78 7.50 5.92
N PRO A 135 12.49 6.37 6.06
CA PRO A 135 12.56 5.62 7.31
C PRO A 135 13.25 6.39 8.46
N ASP A 136 14.00 7.45 8.14
CA ASP A 136 14.74 8.29 9.10
C ASP A 136 14.03 9.62 9.38
N SER A 137 12.86 9.85 8.77
CA SER A 137 12.01 11.01 9.05
C SER A 137 11.48 10.99 10.49
N THR A 138 11.10 12.13 11.04
CA THR A 138 10.48 12.16 12.38
C THR A 138 9.08 11.54 12.38
N ASP A 139 8.56 11.20 13.55
CA ASP A 139 7.20 10.64 13.65
C ASP A 139 6.15 11.65 13.17
N GLU A 140 6.36 12.95 13.42
CA GLU A 140 5.48 14.03 12.95
C GLU A 140 5.43 14.08 11.42
N GLN A 141 6.59 13.93 10.76
CA GLN A 141 6.66 13.89 9.30
C GLN A 141 5.95 12.67 8.72
N LEU A 142 6.07 11.51 9.37
CA LEU A 142 5.39 10.29 8.96
C LEU A 142 3.87 10.40 9.18
N LEU A 143 3.43 10.96 10.31
CA LEU A 143 2.01 11.20 10.59
C LEU A 143 1.40 12.22 9.62
N ALA A 144 2.15 13.24 9.21
CA ALA A 144 1.69 14.23 8.24
C ALA A 144 1.33 13.60 6.88
N VAL A 145 2.08 12.59 6.43
CA VAL A 145 1.78 11.88 5.18
C VAL A 145 0.83 10.69 5.36
N ALA A 146 0.62 10.21 6.58
CA ALA A 146 -0.18 9.02 6.86
C ALA A 146 -1.62 9.04 6.31
N PRO A 147 -2.37 10.16 6.30
CA PRO A 147 -3.68 10.22 5.66
C PRO A 147 -3.67 9.91 4.16
N GLN A 148 -2.53 10.08 3.49
CA GLN A 148 -2.35 9.81 2.07
C GLN A 148 -2.01 8.35 1.79
N HIS A 149 -1.65 7.57 2.81
CA HIS A 149 -1.21 6.18 2.70
C HIS A 149 -2.03 5.26 3.61
N PRO A 150 -3.28 4.91 3.23
CA PRO A 150 -4.13 4.02 4.01
C PRO A 150 -3.41 2.73 4.44
N ILE A 151 -3.58 2.37 5.70
CA ILE A 151 -3.00 1.18 6.32
C ILE A 151 -4.11 0.30 6.87
N PHE A 152 -4.09 -0.98 6.55
CA PHE A 152 -5.06 -1.95 7.04
C PHE A 152 -4.36 -3.02 7.84
N LYS A 153 -4.78 -3.21 9.09
CA LYS A 153 -4.49 -4.42 9.86
C LYS A 153 -5.20 -5.60 9.21
N VAL A 154 -4.50 -6.72 9.08
CA VAL A 154 -4.98 -7.98 8.49
C VAL A 154 -5.19 -9.00 9.61
N ASP A 155 -6.43 -9.42 9.82
CA ASP A 155 -6.80 -10.45 10.79
C ASP A 155 -7.28 -11.69 10.03
N ALA A 156 -6.66 -12.85 10.27
CA ALA A 156 -7.06 -14.13 9.67
C ALA A 156 -8.35 -14.70 10.27
#